data_AF-A0A4Z1EBW2-F1
#
_entry.id   AF-A0A4Z1EBW2-F1
#
_cell.length_a   1.000
_cell.length_b   1.000
_cell.length_c   1.000
_cell.angle_alpha   90.00
_cell.angle_beta   90.00
_cell.angle_gamma   90.00
#
_symmetry.space_group_name_H-M   'P 1'
#
loop_
_entity.id
_entity.type
_entity.pdbx_description
1 polymer ?
#
loop_
_entity_poly.entity_id
_entity_poly.type
_entity_poly.pdbx_seq_one_letter_code
_entity_poly.pdbx_strand_id
1 'polypeptide(L)'
;MVLCFPFKQYFGRAEIDTEPRTFIHLVRHGEAYHNLGHFNGKINPRSYDIQDPYLTCKGIEQAKSTREQMTKRCLVPNIVLTSPLLRTLETTLHIFPFANDGSDYSQPQIVAYDDLRESGAYLCNVRQTTLDLANSYEHKGVDFTALSPIAPPMKSIIRTKQRAEIVRKQIMAISKLIKKGGGFWKGVYIQGTVQNTGRMQMKQDVHIVVVSHGSFMEYLLPPELAEIQARGDEDICNE
;
A
#
# COMPACT_ATOMS: atom_id res chain seq x y z
N MET A 1 7.92 0.11 -9.66
CA MET A 1 9.36 -0.02 -9.33
C MET A 1 9.45 -0.39 -7.86
N VAL A 2 9.86 -1.62 -7.55
CA VAL A 2 10.00 -2.11 -6.17
C VAL A 2 11.46 -1.93 -5.79
N LEU A 3 11.78 -0.89 -5.02
CA LEU A 3 13.14 -0.68 -4.53
C LEU A 3 13.35 -1.44 -3.23
N CYS A 4 14.39 -2.28 -3.20
CA CYS A 4 14.80 -3.04 -2.03
C CYS A 4 16.31 -3.30 -2.12
N PHE A 5 17.08 -2.68 -1.23
CA PHE A 5 18.52 -2.93 -1.09
C PHE A 5 18.77 -4.11 -0.14
N PRO A 6 19.68 -5.05 -0.48
CA PRO A 6 20.18 -6.03 0.46
C PRO A 6 21.43 -5.46 1.17
N PHE A 7 21.27 -4.90 2.37
CA PHE A 7 22.42 -4.65 3.26
C PHE A 7 22.89 -5.98 3.87
N LYS A 8 23.71 -6.71 3.11
CA LYS A 8 24.49 -7.86 3.58
C LYS A 8 25.97 -7.49 3.55
N GLN A 9 26.39 -6.65 4.48
CA GLN A 9 27.78 -6.58 4.89
C GLN A 9 27.81 -5.83 6.21
N TYR A 10 27.84 -6.57 7.31
CA TYR A 10 28.48 -6.26 8.60
C TYR A 10 27.96 -7.31 9.60
N PHE A 11 28.90 -8.00 10.26
CA PHE A 11 28.72 -9.05 11.28
C PHE A 11 28.29 -10.41 10.73
N GLY A 12 29.08 -11.48 10.90
CA GLY A 12 29.54 -11.97 12.20
C GLY A 12 28.42 -12.85 12.75
N ARG A 13 28.66 -14.16 12.86
CA ARG A 13 27.74 -15.19 13.37
C ARG A 13 26.80 -14.60 14.44
N ALA A 14 25.51 -14.47 14.14
CA ALA A 14 24.52 -13.96 15.08
C ALA A 14 23.36 -14.94 15.18
N GLU A 15 22.88 -15.12 16.40
CA GLU A 15 21.85 -16.03 16.86
C GLU A 15 20.67 -16.17 15.90
N ILE A 16 20.06 -17.36 15.88
CA ILE A 16 18.79 -17.56 15.16
C ILE A 16 17.78 -16.59 15.80
N ASP A 17 17.50 -15.47 15.12
CA ASP A 17 16.49 -14.51 15.52
C ASP A 17 15.14 -15.22 15.52
N THR A 18 14.65 -15.56 16.71
CA THR A 18 13.40 -16.30 16.93
C THR A 18 12.19 -15.37 16.97
N GLU A 19 12.38 -14.05 16.87
CA GLU A 19 11.28 -13.09 16.88
C GLU A 19 10.74 -12.84 15.46
N PRO A 20 9.40 -12.77 15.30
CA PRO A 20 8.76 -12.53 14.02
C PRO A 20 9.08 -11.12 13.53
N ARG A 21 9.55 -11.02 12.30
CA ARG A 21 9.86 -9.75 11.65
C ARG A 21 8.60 -9.11 11.08
N THR A 22 8.72 -7.86 10.68
CA THR A 22 7.65 -7.13 9.99
C THR A 22 8.18 -6.62 8.66
N PHE A 23 7.60 -7.10 7.58
CA PHE A 23 7.87 -6.67 6.22
C PHE A 23 6.79 -5.71 5.77
N ILE A 24 7.22 -4.54 5.29
CA ILE A 24 6.34 -3.53 4.71
C ILE A 24 6.64 -3.50 3.21
N HIS A 25 5.66 -3.90 2.39
CA HIS A 25 5.77 -3.89 0.94
C HIS A 25 5.09 -2.65 0.39
N LEU A 26 5.86 -1.74 -0.20
CA LEU A 26 5.32 -0.51 -0.81
C LEU A 26 5.04 -0.73 -2.30
N VAL A 27 3.80 -0.48 -2.71
CA VAL A 27 3.35 -0.58 -4.11
C VAL A 27 2.75 0.75 -4.57
N ARG A 28 3.40 1.39 -5.54
CA ARG A 28 2.80 2.52 -6.27
C ARG A 28 1.70 2.01 -7.21
N HIS A 29 0.60 2.75 -7.36
CA HIS A 29 -0.42 2.44 -8.35
C HIS A 29 0.14 2.30 -9.77
N GLY A 30 -0.52 1.48 -10.60
CA GLY A 30 -0.24 1.39 -12.04
C GLY A 30 -0.59 2.68 -12.79
N GLU A 31 -0.20 2.79 -14.06
CA GLU A 31 -0.52 3.94 -14.90
C GLU A 31 -2.03 4.25 -14.93
N ALA A 32 -2.39 5.48 -14.61
CA ALA A 32 -3.75 5.99 -14.64
C ALA A 32 -3.91 7.07 -15.72
N TYR A 33 -5.14 7.40 -16.11
CA TYR A 33 -5.40 8.34 -17.22
C TYR A 33 -4.74 9.73 -17.03
N HIS A 34 -4.59 10.23 -15.80
CA HIS A 34 -3.87 11.49 -15.56
C HIS A 34 -2.37 11.41 -15.88
N ASN A 35 -1.77 10.22 -15.84
CA ASN A 35 -0.35 10.02 -16.17
C ASN A 35 -0.07 10.16 -17.67
N LEU A 36 -1.08 9.99 -18.54
CA LEU A 36 -0.92 10.14 -19.99
C LEU A 36 -0.57 11.58 -20.40
N GLY A 37 -0.84 12.56 -19.55
CA GLY A 37 -0.40 13.94 -19.74
C GLY A 37 1.08 14.18 -19.42
N HIS A 38 1.80 13.18 -18.93
CA HIS A 38 3.22 13.29 -18.59
C HIS A 38 4.06 12.60 -19.68
N PHE A 39 4.71 13.38 -20.54
CA PHE A 39 5.50 12.84 -21.66
C PHE A 39 6.83 13.58 -21.79
N ASN A 40 7.94 12.82 -21.85
CA ASN A 40 9.31 13.35 -22.01
C ASN A 40 9.65 14.49 -21.02
N GLY A 41 9.33 14.30 -19.74
CA GLY A 41 9.56 15.31 -18.69
C GLY A 41 8.64 16.53 -18.75
N LYS A 42 7.74 16.61 -19.74
CA LYS A 42 6.71 17.65 -19.82
C LYS A 42 5.41 17.14 -19.20
N ILE A 43 4.81 17.98 -18.39
CA ILE A 43 3.53 17.71 -17.73
C ILE A 43 2.49 18.63 -18.38
N ASN A 44 1.41 18.05 -18.89
CA ASN A 44 0.19 18.79 -19.22
C ASN A 44 -0.63 18.97 -17.92
N PRO A 45 -0.70 20.19 -17.34
CA PRO A 45 -1.38 20.38 -16.06
C PRO A 45 -2.86 20.00 -16.08
N ARG A 46 -3.50 20.07 -17.26
CA ARG A 46 -4.92 19.68 -17.43
C ARG A 46 -5.14 18.19 -17.19
N SER A 47 -4.12 17.35 -17.25
CA SER A 47 -4.30 15.93 -16.92
C SER A 47 -4.63 15.72 -15.44
N TYR A 48 -4.32 16.68 -14.58
CA TYR A 48 -4.69 16.68 -13.16
C TYR A 48 -6.15 17.08 -12.90
N ASP A 49 -6.86 17.59 -13.91
CA ASP A 49 -8.28 17.93 -13.82
C ASP A 49 -9.19 16.70 -14.03
N ILE A 50 -8.62 15.55 -14.40
CA ILE A 50 -9.35 14.29 -14.44
C ILE A 50 -9.61 13.87 -12.99
N GLN A 51 -10.86 13.98 -12.54
CA GLN A 51 -11.26 13.61 -11.19
C GLN A 51 -11.08 12.11 -10.96
N ASP A 52 -10.46 11.76 -9.83
CA ASP A 52 -10.21 10.40 -9.33
C ASP A 52 -10.02 9.33 -10.45
N PRO A 53 -8.97 9.46 -11.27
CA PRO A 53 -8.86 8.71 -12.52
C PRO A 53 -8.65 7.22 -12.28
N TYR A 54 -9.29 6.40 -13.12
CA TYR A 54 -9.06 4.97 -13.25
C TYR A 54 -7.69 4.64 -13.88
N LEU A 55 -7.27 3.39 -13.75
CA LEU A 55 -6.13 2.81 -14.45
C LEU A 55 -6.35 2.76 -15.96
N THR A 56 -5.26 2.84 -16.71
CA THR A 56 -5.25 2.50 -18.14
C THR A 56 -5.13 0.97 -18.30
N CYS A 57 -5.33 0.45 -19.52
CA CYS A 57 -5.06 -0.97 -19.81
C CYS A 57 -3.63 -1.36 -19.41
N LYS A 58 -2.65 -0.50 -19.70
CA LYS A 58 -1.26 -0.67 -19.30
C LYS A 58 -1.09 -0.66 -17.78
N GLY A 59 -1.81 0.22 -17.06
CA GLY A 59 -1.82 0.23 -15.60
C GLY A 59 -2.35 -1.07 -14.99
N ILE A 60 -3.37 -1.67 -15.60
CA ILE A 60 -3.91 -2.98 -15.20
C ILE A 60 -2.86 -4.09 -15.41
N GLU A 61 -2.18 -4.10 -16.56
CA GLU A 61 -1.10 -5.06 -16.84
C GLU A 61 0.06 -4.92 -15.84
N GLN A 62 0.44 -3.68 -15.49
CA GLN A 62 1.44 -3.41 -14.47
C GLN A 62 1.03 -3.97 -13.10
N ALA A 63 -0.24 -3.82 -12.70
CA ALA A 63 -0.75 -4.36 -11.46
C ALA A 63 -0.73 -5.90 -11.45
N LYS A 64 -1.12 -6.55 -12.55
CA LYS A 64 -1.05 -8.02 -12.70
C LYS A 64 0.39 -8.53 -12.64
N SER A 65 1.34 -7.88 -13.34
CA SER A 65 2.75 -8.23 -13.25
C SER A 65 3.30 -8.05 -11.83
N THR A 66 2.82 -7.04 -11.10
CA THR A 66 3.18 -6.84 -9.69
C THR A 66 2.73 -8.03 -8.82
N ARG A 67 1.54 -8.61 -9.07
CA ARG A 67 1.11 -9.84 -8.37
C ARG A 67 2.07 -11.00 -8.58
N GLU A 68 2.53 -11.24 -9.81
CA GLU A 68 3.47 -12.32 -10.10
C GLU A 68 4.78 -12.15 -9.31
N GLN A 69 5.27 -10.91 -9.19
CA GLN A 69 6.47 -10.61 -8.40
C GLN A 69 6.23 -10.75 -6.89
N MET A 70 5.09 -10.26 -6.40
CA MET A 70 4.73 -10.34 -4.97
C MET A 70 4.53 -11.77 -4.50
N THR A 71 3.94 -12.63 -5.32
CA THR A 71 3.70 -14.05 -5.01
C THR A 71 4.99 -14.77 -4.63
N LYS A 72 6.13 -14.36 -5.19
CA LYS A 72 7.47 -14.91 -4.87
C LYS A 72 7.98 -14.51 -3.49
N ARG A 73 7.40 -13.47 -2.88
CA ARG A 73 7.82 -12.90 -1.58
C ARG A 73 6.81 -13.11 -0.48
N CYS A 74 5.53 -13.01 -0.81
CA CYS A 74 4.41 -13.09 0.11
C CYS A 74 3.16 -13.46 -0.69
N LEU A 75 2.76 -14.74 -0.60
CA LEU A 75 1.59 -15.26 -1.30
C LEU A 75 0.30 -14.57 -0.83
N VAL A 76 0.15 -14.47 0.49
CA VAL A 76 -0.98 -13.84 1.18
C VAL A 76 -0.43 -12.96 2.31
N PRO A 77 -0.47 -11.62 2.17
CA PRO A 77 -0.09 -10.74 3.26
C PRO A 77 -1.14 -10.76 4.36
N ASN A 78 -0.75 -10.38 5.58
CA ASN A 78 -1.69 -10.28 6.69
C ASN A 78 -2.73 -9.19 6.45
N ILE A 79 -2.31 -8.08 5.83
CA ILE A 79 -3.17 -6.96 5.49
C ILE A 79 -2.61 -6.14 4.33
N VAL A 80 -3.52 -5.61 3.51
CA VAL A 80 -3.25 -4.61 2.49
C VAL A 80 -3.92 -3.31 2.89
N LEU A 81 -3.12 -2.28 3.14
CA LEU A 81 -3.60 -0.92 3.32
C LEU A 81 -3.54 -0.20 1.96
N THR A 82 -4.66 0.32 1.51
CA THR A 82 -4.74 0.97 0.19
C THR A 82 -5.26 2.39 0.30
N SER A 83 -4.74 3.29 -0.54
CA SER A 83 -5.33 4.60 -0.69
C SER A 83 -6.74 4.48 -1.29
N PRO A 84 -7.70 5.30 -0.85
CA PRO A 84 -9.07 5.26 -1.35
C PRO A 84 -9.28 5.93 -2.73
N LEU A 85 -8.22 6.23 -3.48
CA LEU A 85 -8.32 6.74 -4.85
C LEU A 85 -8.50 5.57 -5.82
N LEU A 86 -9.27 5.75 -6.90
CA LEU A 86 -9.69 4.66 -7.78
C LEU A 86 -8.50 3.89 -8.36
N ARG A 87 -7.50 4.61 -8.88
CA ARG A 87 -6.25 4.00 -9.37
C ARG A 87 -5.54 3.08 -8.36
N THR A 88 -5.56 3.40 -7.06
CA THR A 88 -4.95 2.54 -6.02
C THR A 88 -5.86 1.37 -5.66
N LEU A 89 -7.18 1.58 -5.62
CA LEU A 89 -8.15 0.50 -5.42
C LEU A 89 -8.09 -0.53 -6.54
N GLU A 90 -8.09 -0.10 -7.81
CA GLU A 90 -7.97 -1.00 -8.95
C GLU A 90 -6.63 -1.72 -8.98
N THR A 91 -5.53 -1.01 -8.70
CA THR A 91 -4.21 -1.65 -8.57
C THR A 91 -4.26 -2.74 -7.51
N THR A 92 -4.85 -2.44 -6.35
CA THR A 92 -4.97 -3.37 -5.24
C THR A 92 -5.77 -4.62 -5.63
N LEU A 93 -6.92 -4.45 -6.27
CA LEU A 93 -7.80 -5.54 -6.67
C LEU A 93 -7.27 -6.37 -7.84
N HIS A 94 -6.42 -5.79 -8.69
CA HIS A 94 -5.69 -6.58 -9.69
C HIS A 94 -4.51 -7.34 -9.09
N ILE A 95 -3.93 -6.86 -7.99
CA ILE A 95 -2.89 -7.60 -7.27
C ILE A 95 -3.51 -8.70 -6.41
N PHE A 96 -4.57 -8.38 -5.68
CA PHE A 96 -5.26 -9.27 -4.75
C PHE A 96 -6.72 -9.41 -5.19
N PRO A 97 -7.00 -10.20 -6.24
CA PRO A 97 -8.36 -10.38 -6.72
C PRO A 97 -9.20 -11.09 -5.67
N PHE A 98 -10.41 -10.57 -5.48
CA PHE A 98 -11.41 -11.19 -4.63
C PHE A 98 -12.07 -12.34 -5.37
N ALA A 99 -11.88 -13.56 -4.88
CA ALA A 99 -12.59 -14.74 -5.35
C ALA A 99 -13.80 -14.99 -4.42
N ASN A 100 -15.01 -14.95 -4.98
CA ASN A 100 -16.26 -15.24 -4.28
C ASN A 100 -16.85 -16.60 -4.69
N ASP A 101 -16.00 -17.48 -5.25
CA ASP A 101 -16.38 -18.75 -5.86
C ASP A 101 -16.40 -19.92 -4.86
N GLY A 102 -16.32 -19.63 -3.56
CA GLY A 102 -16.25 -20.64 -2.51
C GLY A 102 -14.92 -21.41 -2.48
N SER A 103 -13.90 -20.96 -3.23
CA SER A 103 -12.55 -21.50 -3.13
C SER A 103 -11.91 -21.14 -1.79
N ASP A 104 -11.23 -22.10 -1.19
CA ASP A 104 -10.59 -21.98 0.13
C ASP A 104 -9.27 -21.18 0.09
N TYR A 105 -9.12 -20.27 -0.89
CA TYR A 105 -7.93 -19.44 -1.00
C TYR A 105 -7.96 -18.35 0.06
N SER A 106 -7.00 -18.39 0.98
CA SER A 106 -6.76 -17.31 1.93
C SER A 106 -6.53 -16.00 1.19
N GLN A 107 -7.44 -15.04 1.38
CA GLN A 107 -7.31 -13.68 0.86
C GLN A 107 -6.81 -12.74 1.95
N PRO A 108 -6.00 -11.74 1.60
CA PRO A 108 -5.59 -10.76 2.58
C PRO A 108 -6.77 -9.87 2.95
N GLN A 109 -6.77 -9.36 4.18
CA GLN A 109 -7.66 -8.27 4.57
C GLN A 109 -7.26 -7.00 3.80
N ILE A 110 -8.18 -6.38 3.07
CA ILE A 110 -7.91 -5.14 2.32
C ILE A 110 -8.66 -3.98 2.98
N VAL A 111 -7.94 -2.94 3.38
CA VAL A 111 -8.50 -1.79 4.12
C VAL A 111 -8.12 -0.48 3.45
N ALA A 112 -9.12 0.34 3.14
CA ALA A 112 -8.92 1.68 2.59
C ALA A 112 -8.53 2.68 3.70
N TYR A 113 -7.53 3.53 3.45
CA TYR A 113 -7.01 4.46 4.45
C TYR A 113 -6.70 5.85 3.87
N ASP A 114 -7.43 6.87 4.35
CA ASP A 114 -7.39 8.26 3.84
C ASP A 114 -6.01 8.92 3.88
N ASP A 115 -5.17 8.56 4.86
CA ASP A 115 -3.83 9.13 4.98
C ASP A 115 -2.84 8.58 3.95
N LEU A 116 -3.21 7.58 3.15
CA LEU A 116 -2.39 7.07 2.04
C LEU A 116 -2.61 7.79 0.71
N ARG A 117 -3.49 8.80 0.64
CA ARG A 117 -3.73 9.59 -0.60
C ARG A 117 -2.47 10.30 -1.11
N GLU A 118 -2.49 10.67 -2.38
CA GLU A 118 -1.36 11.42 -2.97
C GLU A 118 -1.17 12.79 -2.31
N SER A 119 0.00 13.37 -2.57
CA SER A 119 0.39 14.72 -2.21
C SER A 119 -0.14 15.74 -3.22
N GLY A 120 -0.34 16.97 -2.76
CA GLY A 120 -0.75 18.07 -3.64
C GLY A 120 -2.26 18.21 -3.77
N ALA A 121 -2.67 19.44 -4.06
CA ALA A 121 -4.07 19.86 -4.11
C ALA A 121 -4.58 19.85 -5.55
N TYR A 122 -4.64 18.67 -6.14
CA TYR A 122 -5.14 18.44 -7.51
C TYR A 122 -6.45 17.69 -7.49
N LEU A 123 -7.31 17.94 -8.49
CA LEU A 123 -8.64 17.32 -8.57
C LEU A 123 -8.54 15.79 -8.70
N CYS A 124 -7.52 15.28 -9.38
CA CYS A 124 -7.20 13.85 -9.45
C CYS A 124 -6.85 13.20 -8.09
N ASN A 125 -6.60 13.98 -7.03
CA ASN A 125 -6.30 13.50 -5.67
C ASN A 125 -7.50 13.58 -4.72
N VAL A 126 -8.67 13.98 -5.22
CA VAL A 126 -9.92 14.00 -4.47
C VAL A 126 -10.61 12.66 -4.71
N ARG A 127 -10.79 11.88 -3.63
CA ARG A 127 -11.51 10.61 -3.70
C ARG A 127 -13.01 10.81 -3.84
N GLN A 128 -13.69 9.79 -4.34
CA GLN A 128 -15.15 9.68 -4.25
C GLN A 128 -15.66 9.60 -2.80
N THR A 129 -16.97 9.72 -2.63
CA THR A 129 -17.60 9.58 -1.31
C THR A 129 -17.46 8.14 -0.80
N THR A 130 -17.53 7.96 0.52
CA THR A 130 -17.42 6.63 1.12
C THR A 130 -18.57 5.71 0.66
N LEU A 131 -19.77 6.27 0.43
CA LEU A 131 -20.92 5.52 -0.08
C LEU A 131 -20.68 5.02 -1.51
N ASP A 132 -20.17 5.88 -2.41
CA ASP A 132 -19.89 5.50 -3.80
C ASP A 132 -18.80 4.42 -3.88
N LEU A 133 -17.78 4.54 -3.04
CA LEU A 133 -16.70 3.55 -2.93
C LEU A 133 -17.22 2.21 -2.40
N ALA A 134 -18.02 2.22 -1.33
CA ALA A 134 -18.61 1.02 -0.76
C ALA A 134 -19.50 0.29 -1.79
N ASN A 135 -20.40 1.01 -2.44
CA ASN A 135 -21.27 0.46 -3.50
C ASN A 135 -20.46 -0.21 -4.62
N SER A 136 -19.30 0.36 -4.98
CA SER A 136 -18.50 -0.08 -6.13
C SER A 136 -17.48 -1.18 -5.80
N TYR A 137 -17.04 -1.31 -4.54
CA TYR A 137 -15.86 -2.10 -4.18
C TYR A 137 -15.99 -2.92 -2.89
N GLU A 138 -16.97 -2.71 -2.03
CA GLU A 138 -17.11 -3.48 -0.79
C GLU A 138 -17.42 -4.96 -1.10
N HIS A 139 -18.26 -5.21 -2.10
CA HIS A 139 -18.53 -6.56 -2.62
C HIS A 139 -17.30 -7.24 -3.25
N LYS A 140 -16.18 -6.52 -3.40
CA LYS A 140 -14.87 -7.02 -3.85
C LYS A 140 -13.87 -7.15 -2.68
N GLY A 141 -14.36 -7.16 -1.43
CA GLY A 141 -13.55 -7.41 -0.24
C GLY A 141 -12.77 -6.22 0.29
N VAL A 142 -13.06 -4.98 -0.15
CA VAL A 142 -12.41 -3.77 0.38
C VAL A 142 -13.21 -3.22 1.56
N ASP A 143 -12.56 -3.12 2.72
CA ASP A 143 -13.13 -2.50 3.92
C ASP A 143 -12.89 -0.98 3.94
N PHE A 144 -13.98 -0.22 4.00
CA PHE A 144 -13.97 1.25 4.01
C PHE A 144 -14.20 1.86 5.40
N THR A 145 -14.32 1.04 6.45
CA THR A 145 -14.63 1.47 7.83
C THR A 145 -13.60 2.45 8.40
N ALA A 146 -12.33 2.33 7.99
CA ALA A 146 -11.26 3.22 8.44
C ALA A 146 -11.26 4.61 7.75
N LEU A 147 -12.14 4.84 6.77
CA LEU A 147 -12.27 6.14 6.10
C LEU A 147 -13.04 7.14 6.96
N SER A 148 -12.72 8.42 6.78
CA SER A 148 -13.57 9.49 7.30
C SER A 148 -14.93 9.48 6.57
N PRO A 149 -16.06 9.68 7.28
CA PRO A 149 -17.36 9.81 6.63
C PRO A 149 -17.40 11.02 5.70
N ILE A 150 -16.61 12.04 6.01
CA ILE A 150 -16.41 13.23 5.17
C ILE A 150 -15.11 13.04 4.39
N ALA A 151 -15.20 13.08 3.05
CA ALA A 151 -14.02 13.04 2.19
C ALA A 151 -13.08 14.19 2.58
N PRO A 152 -11.79 13.91 2.89
CA PRO A 152 -10.93 14.98 3.35
C PRO A 152 -10.66 15.97 2.22
N PRO A 153 -10.48 17.27 2.55
CA PRO A 153 -10.36 18.32 1.55
C PRO A 153 -9.17 18.10 0.61
N MET A 154 -9.30 18.61 -0.63
CA MET A 154 -8.26 18.56 -1.66
C MET A 154 -6.94 19.14 -1.15
N LYS A 155 -7.00 20.31 -0.50
CA LYS A 155 -5.88 20.86 0.24
C LYS A 155 -5.92 20.30 1.66
N SER A 156 -5.02 19.35 1.94
CA SER A 156 -4.89 18.80 3.29
C SER A 156 -4.46 19.89 4.28
N ILE A 157 -5.06 19.85 5.47
CA ILE A 157 -4.70 20.73 6.60
C ILE A 157 -3.30 20.38 7.12
N ILE A 158 -2.99 19.08 7.15
CA ILE A 158 -1.70 18.55 7.58
C ILE A 158 -0.79 18.35 6.38
N ARG A 159 0.50 18.62 6.57
CA ARG A 159 1.49 18.48 5.49
C ARG A 159 1.71 17.00 5.17
N THR A 160 2.06 16.69 3.92
CA THR A 160 2.36 15.31 3.48
C THR A 160 3.35 14.61 4.41
N LYS A 161 4.43 15.28 4.83
CA LYS A 161 5.42 14.71 5.76
C LYS A 161 4.80 14.25 7.08
N GLN A 162 3.89 15.05 7.65
CA GLN A 162 3.19 14.71 8.89
C GLN A 162 2.23 13.53 8.68
N ARG A 163 1.51 13.49 7.54
CA ARG A 163 0.70 12.33 7.16
C ARG A 163 1.52 11.06 7.06
N ALA A 164 2.68 11.12 6.43
CA ALA A 164 3.58 9.98 6.33
C ALA A 164 4.07 9.50 7.72
N GLU A 165 4.41 10.40 8.64
CA GLU A 165 4.75 10.04 10.02
C GLU A 165 3.58 9.36 10.75
N ILE A 166 2.35 9.85 10.58
CA ILE A 166 1.14 9.21 11.11
C ILE A 166 1.01 7.80 10.53
N VAL A 167 1.11 7.65 9.21
CA VAL A 167 1.01 6.34 8.54
C VAL A 167 2.07 5.37 9.07
N ARG A 168 3.34 5.77 9.20
CA ARG A 168 4.38 4.90 9.78
C ARG A 168 4.00 4.43 11.18
N LYS A 169 3.56 5.34 12.06
CA LYS A 169 3.11 4.98 13.42
C LYS A 169 1.94 3.99 13.40
N GLN A 170 0.98 4.19 12.49
CA GLN A 170 -0.18 3.29 12.35
C GLN A 170 0.22 1.91 11.82
N ILE A 171 1.11 1.83 10.82
CA ILE A 171 1.63 0.54 10.33
C ILE A 171 2.31 -0.24 11.46
N MET A 172 3.10 0.43 12.30
CA MET A 172 3.71 -0.21 13.46
C MET A 172 2.69 -0.65 14.52
N ALA A 173 1.61 0.11 14.73
CA ALA A 173 0.52 -0.27 15.61
C ALA A 173 -0.22 -1.51 15.09
N ILE A 174 -0.54 -1.54 13.80
CA ILE A 174 -1.16 -2.69 13.12
C ILE A 174 -0.28 -3.93 13.25
N SER A 175 1.03 -3.82 12.98
CA SER A 175 1.97 -4.94 13.16
C SER A 175 1.94 -5.48 14.59
N LYS A 176 1.90 -4.61 15.61
CA LYS A 176 1.78 -5.04 17.01
C LYS A 176 0.44 -5.74 17.30
N LEU A 177 -0.67 -5.27 16.72
CA LEU A 177 -1.97 -5.92 16.87
C LEU A 177 -1.93 -7.34 16.27
N ILE A 178 -1.42 -7.49 15.05
CA ILE A 178 -1.31 -8.79 14.37
C ILE A 178 -0.49 -9.77 15.24
N LYS A 179 0.68 -9.35 15.74
CA LYS A 179 1.56 -10.17 16.60
C LYS A 179 0.92 -10.55 17.94
N LYS A 180 -0.05 -9.78 18.42
CA LYS A 180 -0.77 -10.01 19.69
C LYS A 180 -2.04 -10.85 19.54
N GLY A 181 -2.35 -11.35 18.35
CA GLY A 181 -3.57 -12.12 18.11
C GLY A 181 -4.75 -11.31 17.56
N GLY A 182 -4.51 -10.06 17.16
CA GLY A 182 -5.50 -9.20 16.51
C GLY A 182 -6.02 -8.08 17.41
N GLY A 183 -6.94 -7.27 16.88
CA GLY A 183 -7.60 -6.19 17.62
C GLY A 183 -8.14 -5.07 16.73
N PHE A 184 -8.79 -4.09 17.33
CA PHE A 184 -9.41 -3.00 16.58
C PHE A 184 -8.42 -1.88 16.22
N TRP A 185 -8.46 -1.46 14.96
CA TRP A 185 -7.76 -0.31 14.42
C TRP A 185 -8.72 0.53 13.59
N LYS A 186 -8.99 1.77 14.03
CA LYS A 186 -9.90 2.70 13.33
C LYS A 186 -11.26 2.07 12.95
N GLY A 187 -11.86 1.32 13.87
CA GLY A 187 -13.14 0.63 13.66
C GLY A 187 -13.03 -0.70 12.91
N VAL A 188 -11.92 -0.97 12.24
CA VAL A 188 -11.65 -2.24 11.55
C VAL A 188 -11.08 -3.25 12.53
N TYR A 189 -11.57 -4.49 12.52
CA TYR A 189 -10.95 -5.57 13.27
C TYR A 189 -9.80 -6.19 12.46
N ILE A 190 -8.57 -6.09 12.98
CA ILE A 190 -7.36 -6.62 12.35
C ILE A 190 -7.13 -8.04 12.88
N GLN A 191 -7.03 -9.00 11.96
CA GLN A 191 -6.79 -10.41 12.31
C GLN A 191 -5.35 -10.63 12.79
N GLY A 192 -5.18 -11.49 13.80
CA GLY A 192 -3.87 -11.91 14.29
C GLY A 192 -3.34 -13.18 13.62
N THR A 193 -2.06 -13.48 13.86
CA THR A 193 -1.40 -14.72 13.40
C THR A 193 -1.42 -15.86 14.42
N VAL A 194 -2.02 -15.66 15.59
CA VAL A 194 -2.03 -16.66 16.66
C VAL A 194 -3.12 -17.70 16.40
N GLN A 195 -2.75 -18.87 15.86
CA GLN A 195 -3.62 -20.04 15.81
C GLN A 195 -3.41 -20.91 17.06
N ASN A 196 -4.49 -21.17 17.80
CA ASN A 196 -4.51 -22.10 18.93
C ASN A 196 -4.57 -23.55 18.43
N THR A 197 -3.48 -24.04 17.85
CA THR A 197 -3.28 -25.48 17.68
C THR A 197 -2.18 -25.89 18.63
N GLY A 198 -2.45 -26.82 19.55
CA GLY A 198 -1.61 -27.22 20.69
C GLY A 198 -0.23 -27.85 20.40
N ARG A 199 0.48 -27.39 19.36
CA ARG A 199 1.87 -27.70 19.03
C ARG A 199 2.64 -26.38 18.91
N MET A 200 3.78 -26.28 19.59
CA MET A 200 4.79 -25.21 19.53
C MET A 200 4.43 -23.99 18.65
N GLN A 201 4.05 -22.88 19.30
CA GLN A 201 3.80 -21.59 18.65
C GLN A 201 5.05 -21.06 17.94
N MET A 202 5.16 -21.31 16.64
CA MET A 202 6.09 -20.58 15.79
C MET A 202 5.46 -19.22 15.46
N LYS A 203 6.00 -18.15 16.03
CA LYS A 203 5.60 -16.78 15.69
C LYS A 203 5.91 -16.54 14.20
N GLN A 204 4.89 -16.27 13.39
CA GLN A 204 5.06 -16.01 11.95
C GLN A 204 5.44 -14.55 11.67
N ASP A 205 6.27 -14.34 10.65
CA ASP A 205 6.57 -13.02 10.10
C ASP A 205 5.27 -12.29 9.69
N VAL A 206 5.24 -10.97 9.91
CA VAL A 206 4.10 -10.11 9.55
C VAL A 206 4.40 -9.41 8.23
N HIS A 207 3.51 -9.55 7.26
CA HIS A 207 3.57 -8.87 5.97
C HIS A 207 2.41 -7.87 5.84
N ILE A 208 2.77 -6.59 5.70
CA ILE A 208 1.84 -5.48 5.46
C ILE A 208 2.14 -4.92 4.08
N VAL A 209 1.14 -4.86 3.21
CA VAL A 209 1.25 -4.23 1.91
C VAL A 209 0.63 -2.85 1.98
N VAL A 210 1.30 -1.84 1.41
CA VAL A 210 0.81 -0.47 1.34
C VAL A 210 0.74 -0.06 -0.13
N VAL A 211 -0.47 0.13 -0.65
CA VAL A 211 -0.73 0.58 -2.01
C VAL A 211 -1.06 2.07 -2.00
N SER A 212 -0.21 2.88 -2.63
CA SER A 212 -0.28 4.36 -2.57
C SER A 212 0.30 4.99 -3.85
N HIS A 213 0.85 6.19 -3.75
CA HIS A 213 1.19 7.06 -4.87
C HIS A 213 2.65 7.51 -4.82
N GLY A 214 3.17 7.97 -5.96
CA GLY A 214 4.60 8.25 -6.12
C GLY A 214 5.11 9.28 -5.11
N SER A 215 4.56 10.49 -5.14
CA SER A 215 5.06 11.57 -4.29
C SER A 215 4.80 11.29 -2.81
N PHE A 216 3.65 10.72 -2.44
CA PHE A 216 3.40 10.33 -1.04
C PHE A 216 4.40 9.28 -0.54
N MET A 217 4.79 8.31 -1.37
CA MET A 217 5.74 7.26 -0.98
C MET A 217 7.14 7.78 -0.69
N GLU A 218 7.61 8.82 -1.39
CA GLU A 218 8.88 9.49 -1.08
C GLU A 218 8.91 9.98 0.37
N TYR A 219 7.79 10.51 0.87
CA TYR A 219 7.66 10.92 2.27
C TYR A 219 7.45 9.75 3.22
N LEU A 220 6.91 8.62 2.75
CA LEU A 220 6.63 7.44 3.57
C LEU A 220 7.88 6.62 3.84
N LEU A 221 8.80 6.56 2.88
CA LEU A 221 10.07 5.90 3.04
C LEU A 221 10.83 6.49 4.23
N PRO A 222 11.51 5.65 5.04
CA PRO A 222 12.46 6.14 6.02
C PRO A 222 13.49 7.05 5.33
N PRO A 223 13.90 8.17 5.95
CA PRO A 223 14.94 9.05 5.41
C PRO A 223 16.19 8.28 4.96
N GLU A 224 16.56 7.25 5.71
CA GLU A 224 17.73 6.40 5.46
C GLU A 224 17.61 5.55 4.19
N LEU A 225 16.40 5.29 3.70
CA LEU A 225 16.15 4.54 2.45
C LEU A 225 15.89 5.46 1.25
N ALA A 226 15.43 6.70 1.48
CA ALA A 226 15.21 7.68 0.42
C ALA A 226 16.54 8.12 -0.24
N GLU A 227 17.62 8.22 0.55
CA GLU A 227 18.96 8.55 0.04
C GLU A 227 19.55 7.45 -0.86
N ILE A 228 19.20 6.19 -0.63
CA ILE A 228 19.71 5.07 -1.44
C ILE A 228 18.96 4.99 -2.79
N GLN A 229 17.68 5.40 -2.79
CA GLN A 229 16.89 5.54 -4.00
C GLN A 229 17.44 6.63 -4.95
N ALA A 230 17.83 7.78 -4.40
CA ALA A 230 18.44 8.86 -5.15
C ALA A 230 19.80 8.46 -5.77
N ARG A 231 20.60 7.64 -5.07
CA ARG A 231 21.87 7.12 -5.61
C ARG A 231 21.67 6.06 -6.69
N GLY A 232 20.66 5.20 -6.56
CA GLY A 232 20.36 4.18 -7.56
C GLY A 232 19.87 4.75 -8.90
N ASP A 233 19.22 5.91 -8.90
CA ASP A 233 18.80 6.60 -10.14
C ASP A 233 19.97 7.33 -10.83
N GLU A 234 21.01 7.75 -10.10
CA GLU A 234 22.24 8.32 -10.69
C GLU A 234 23.11 7.26 -11.40
N ASP A 235 23.11 6.02 -10.92
CA ASP A 235 23.85 4.91 -11.53
C ASP A 235 23.20 4.41 -12.85
N ILE A 236 21.89 4.61 -13.05
CA ILE A 236 21.17 4.23 -14.28
C ILE A 236 21.39 5.25 -15.41
N CYS A 237 21.84 6.47 -15.10
CA CYS A 237 22.16 7.48 -16.12
C CYS A 237 23.61 7.43 -16.62
N ASN A 238 24.44 6.50 -16.12
CA ASN A 238 25.85 6.37 -16.48
C ASN A 238 26.23 5.01 -17.12
N GLU A 239 25.25 4.22 -17.59
CA GLU A 239 25.49 3.05 -18.46
C GLU A 239 24.87 3.20 -19.85
#